data_AF-A0A416V4I5-F1
#
_entry.id   AF-A0A416V4I5-F1
#
_cell.length_a   1.000
_cell.length_b   1.000
_cell.length_c   1.000
_cell.angle_alpha   90.00
_cell.angle_beta   90.00
_cell.angle_gamma   90.00
#
_symmetry.space_group_name_H-M   'P 1'
#
loop_
_entity.id
_entity.type
_entity.pdbx_description
1 polymer ?
#
loop_
_entity_poly.entity_id
_entity_poly.type
_entity_poly.pdbx_seq_one_letter_code
_entity_poly.pdbx_strand_id
1 'polypeptide(L)'
;MNVLTLSIKQKFFDEILAGKKTQEFREIRPNTSQKYIRYKVGDKEYKHFEEVPEDQEPEVVPVEYDAIKFLTGEYKGIRPFAIVEVKGANVEILTDEDGNEIPYEVDGVEYVLAQVVYDLGKVLEKSNV
;
A
#
# COMPACT_ATOMS: atom_id res chain seq x y z
N MET A 1 -0.77 -2.94 -17.74
CA MET A 1 -1.23 -2.17 -16.57
C MET A 1 -1.20 -3.08 -15.36
N ASN A 2 -0.25 -2.90 -14.46
CA ASN A 2 -0.20 -3.55 -13.16
C ASN A 2 -1.19 -2.83 -12.22
N VAL A 3 -2.20 -3.55 -11.73
CA VAL A 3 -3.32 -2.96 -10.97
C VAL A 3 -3.43 -3.57 -9.59
N LEU A 4 -3.31 -2.75 -8.55
CA LEU A 4 -3.57 -3.15 -7.17
C LEU A 4 -5.08 -3.04 -6.88
N THR A 5 -5.68 -4.07 -6.27
CA THR A 5 -7.10 -4.02 -5.88
C THR A 5 -7.25 -3.82 -4.38
N LEU A 6 -7.95 -2.76 -3.97
CA LEU A 6 -8.15 -2.38 -2.58
C LEU A 6 -9.63 -2.19 -2.24
N SER A 7 -10.06 -2.74 -1.11
CA SER A 7 -11.34 -2.36 -0.51
C SER A 7 -11.21 -1.05 0.25
N ILE A 8 -12.19 -0.15 0.11
CA ILE A 8 -12.21 1.15 0.78
C ILE A 8 -13.63 1.51 1.27
N LYS A 9 -13.73 2.29 2.34
CA LYS A 9 -15.02 2.80 2.85
C LYS A 9 -15.65 3.76 1.82
N GLN A 10 -16.98 3.76 1.74
CA GLN A 10 -17.75 4.57 0.78
C GLN A 10 -17.34 6.04 0.80
N LYS A 11 -17.21 6.65 1.99
CA LYS A 11 -16.81 8.05 2.15
C LYS A 11 -15.52 8.38 1.37
N PHE A 12 -14.48 7.57 1.51
CA PHE A 12 -13.20 7.81 0.84
C PHE A 12 -13.27 7.51 -0.66
N PHE A 13 -14.08 6.53 -1.05
CA PHE A 13 -14.36 6.26 -2.45
C PHE A 13 -14.96 7.49 -3.15
N ASP A 14 -15.96 8.11 -2.52
CA ASP A 14 -16.61 9.32 -3.04
C ASP A 14 -15.65 10.52 -3.06
N GLU A 15 -14.79 10.67 -2.04
CA GLU A 15 -13.75 11.70 -2.00
C GLU A 15 -12.69 11.53 -3.11
N ILE A 16 -12.31 10.30 -3.45
CA ILE A 16 -11.40 9.99 -4.56
C ILE A 16 -12.07 10.35 -5.89
N LEU A 17 -13.33 9.94 -6.10
CA LEU A 17 -14.09 10.28 -7.31
C LEU A 17 -14.29 11.79 -7.48
N ALA A 18 -14.42 12.54 -6.39
CA ALA A 18 -14.51 13.99 -6.38
C ALA A 18 -13.14 14.70 -6.50
N GLY A 19 -12.04 13.96 -6.55
CA GLY A 19 -10.68 14.51 -6.60
C GLY A 19 -10.22 15.20 -5.31
N LYS A 20 -10.92 14.98 -4.18
CA LYS A 20 -10.60 15.57 -2.87
C LYS A 20 -9.55 14.76 -2.13
N LYS A 21 -9.62 13.43 -2.22
CA LYS A 21 -8.62 12.52 -1.66
C LYS A 21 -7.63 12.16 -2.76
N THR A 22 -6.42 12.69 -2.67
CA THR A 22 -5.36 12.56 -3.68
C THR A 22 -4.28 11.55 -3.30
N GLN A 23 -4.37 10.95 -2.12
CA GLN A 23 -3.43 9.93 -1.64
C GLN A 23 -4.18 8.78 -1.00
N GLU A 24 -3.64 7.56 -1.12
CA GLU A 24 -4.10 6.38 -0.40
C GLU A 24 -2.99 5.79 0.46
N PHE A 25 -3.33 5.50 1.72
CA PHE A 25 -2.41 4.99 2.73
C PHE A 25 -2.75 3.54 3.03
N ARG A 26 -1.75 2.66 3.02
CA ARG A 26 -1.89 1.26 3.43
C ARG A 26 -0.79 0.87 4.37
N GLU A 27 -1.19 0.53 5.58
CA GLU A 27 -0.29 -0.04 6.56
C GLU A 27 0.34 -1.33 6.04
N ILE A 28 1.64 -1.47 6.26
CA ILE A 28 2.43 -2.61 5.84
C ILE A 28 2.40 -3.61 7.00
N ARG A 29 1.79 -4.77 6.74
CA ARG A 29 1.75 -5.90 7.67
C ARG A 29 2.59 -7.04 7.11
N PRO A 30 3.35 -7.80 7.92
CA PRO A 30 4.23 -8.86 7.42
C PRO A 30 3.54 -9.80 6.40
N ASN A 31 2.35 -10.30 6.76
CA ASN A 31 1.55 -11.23 5.94
C ASN A 31 1.03 -10.66 4.59
N THR A 32 1.00 -9.34 4.44
CA THR A 32 0.52 -8.68 3.21
C THR A 32 1.53 -7.72 2.59
N SER A 33 2.72 -7.62 3.17
CA SER A 33 3.80 -6.72 2.78
C SER A 33 4.22 -6.89 1.33
N GLN A 34 4.23 -8.12 0.82
CA GLN A 34 4.55 -8.44 -0.57
C GLN A 34 3.62 -7.79 -1.62
N LYS A 35 2.45 -7.29 -1.21
CA LYS A 35 1.57 -6.50 -2.09
C LYS A 35 1.98 -5.03 -2.19
N TYR A 36 2.81 -4.56 -1.29
CA TYR A 36 3.08 -3.13 -1.11
C TYR A 36 4.56 -2.79 -1.23
N ILE A 37 5.46 -3.69 -0.83
CA ILE A 37 6.89 -3.45 -0.77
C ILE A 37 7.73 -4.61 -1.31
N ARG A 38 9.00 -4.31 -1.60
CA ARG A 38 10.09 -5.26 -1.80
C ARG A 38 11.23 -4.89 -0.85
N TYR A 39 12.00 -5.88 -0.45
CA TYR A 39 13.25 -5.70 0.26
C TYR A 39 14.38 -5.77 -0.76
N LYS A 40 15.20 -4.73 -0.87
CA LYS A 40 16.22 -4.61 -1.89
C LYS A 40 17.60 -4.61 -1.25
N VAL A 41 18.48 -5.46 -1.78
CA VAL A 41 19.88 -5.56 -1.36
C VAL A 41 20.74 -5.54 -2.62
N GLY A 42 21.41 -4.41 -2.87
CA GLY A 42 22.09 -4.16 -4.15
C GLY A 42 21.09 -4.26 -5.31
N ASP A 43 21.37 -5.15 -6.28
CA ASP A 43 20.50 -5.39 -7.45
C ASP A 43 19.46 -6.50 -7.24
N LYS A 44 19.42 -7.12 -6.04
CA LYS A 44 18.47 -8.20 -5.74
C LYS A 44 17.26 -7.67 -4.98
N GLU A 45 16.09 -8.18 -5.33
CA GLU A 45 14.83 -7.90 -4.64
C GLU A 45 14.24 -9.18 -4.06
N TYR A 46 13.70 -9.05 -2.85
CA TYR A 46 13.07 -10.12 -2.08
C TYR A 46 11.64 -9.73 -1.76
N LYS A 47 10.73 -10.72 -1.71
CA LYS A 47 9.31 -10.47 -1.41
C LYS A 47 9.02 -10.58 0.07
N HIS A 48 9.76 -11.43 0.76
CA HIS A 48 9.62 -11.70 2.18
C HIS A 48 10.93 -11.32 2.87
N PHE A 49 10.83 -10.73 4.07
CA PHE A 49 12.00 -10.31 4.83
C PHE A 49 12.92 -11.49 5.18
N GLU A 50 12.33 -12.65 5.48
CA GLU A 50 13.05 -13.91 5.78
C GLU A 50 13.93 -14.43 4.63
N GLU A 51 13.71 -13.96 3.39
CA GLU A 51 14.54 -14.32 2.24
C GLU A 51 15.81 -13.46 2.14
N VAL A 52 15.86 -12.34 2.88
CA VAL A 52 17.00 -11.43 2.93
C VAL A 52 18.12 -12.09 3.74
N PRO A 53 19.38 -12.10 3.26
CA PRO A 53 20.50 -12.60 4.03
C PRO A 53 20.63 -11.90 5.38
N GLU A 54 20.78 -12.66 6.47
CA GLU A 54 20.80 -12.13 7.86
C GLU A 54 21.93 -11.11 8.10
N ASP A 55 22.99 -11.13 7.30
CA ASP A 55 24.13 -10.22 7.39
C ASP A 55 23.94 -8.90 6.62
N GLN A 56 22.77 -8.68 6.02
CA GLN A 56 22.49 -7.54 5.16
C GLN A 56 21.22 -6.81 5.56
N GLU A 57 21.31 -5.48 5.60
CA GLU A 57 20.19 -4.60 5.85
C GLU A 57 19.54 -4.19 4.51
N PRO A 58 18.28 -4.55 4.25
CA PRO A 58 17.62 -4.23 3.00
C PRO A 58 17.06 -2.81 2.98
N GLU A 59 17.12 -2.17 1.81
CA GLU A 59 16.27 -1.01 1.52
C GLU A 59 14.83 -1.48 1.31
N VAL A 60 13.85 -0.78 1.88
CA VAL A 60 12.42 -1.08 1.68
C VAL A 60 11.88 -0.17 0.58
N VAL A 61 11.57 -0.74 -0.58
CA VAL A 61 11.07 0.00 -1.74
C VAL A 61 9.60 -0.36 -2.03
N PRO A 62 8.76 0.60 -2.43
CA PRO A 62 7.37 0.32 -2.75
C PRO A 62 7.24 -0.49 -4.05
N VAL A 63 6.20 -1.32 -4.14
CA VAL A 63 5.81 -1.95 -5.40
C VAL A 63 5.15 -0.90 -6.30
N GLU A 64 5.69 -0.71 -7.49
CA GLU A 64 5.11 0.20 -8.47
C GLU A 64 3.87 -0.42 -9.13
N TYR A 65 2.77 0.32 -9.06
CA TYR A 65 1.51 0.02 -9.72
C TYR A 65 1.18 1.14 -10.71
N ASP A 66 0.60 0.79 -11.84
CA ASP A 66 0.12 1.79 -12.81
C ASP A 66 -1.22 2.40 -12.35
N ALA A 67 -2.03 1.62 -11.62
CA ALA A 67 -3.33 2.03 -11.14
C ALA A 67 -3.79 1.24 -9.90
N ILE A 68 -4.73 1.80 -9.16
CA ILE A 68 -5.46 1.12 -8.07
C ILE A 68 -6.92 0.96 -8.47
N LYS A 69 -7.44 -0.26 -8.37
CA LYS A 69 -8.87 -0.56 -8.40
C LYS A 69 -9.44 -0.50 -6.99
N PHE A 70 -10.16 0.55 -6.68
CA PHE A 70 -10.91 0.69 -5.45
C PHE A 70 -12.25 -0.03 -5.56
N LEU A 71 -12.60 -0.83 -4.55
CA LEU A 71 -13.89 -1.48 -4.38
C LEU A 71 -14.56 -0.94 -3.12
N THR A 72 -15.85 -0.59 -3.20
CA THR A 72 -16.62 -0.17 -2.03
C THR A 72 -17.93 -0.96 -1.87
N GLY A 73 -18.70 -0.69 -0.82
CA GLY A 73 -19.91 -1.45 -0.45
C GLY A 73 -19.64 -2.84 0.17
N GLU A 74 -20.73 -3.54 0.48
CA GLU A 74 -20.72 -4.88 1.08
C GLU A 74 -20.11 -5.93 0.14
N TYR A 75 -19.59 -7.03 0.71
CA TYR A 75 -19.15 -8.21 -0.06
C TYR A 75 -20.34 -9.06 -0.55
N LYS A 76 -21.37 -8.41 -1.10
CA LYS A 76 -22.58 -9.03 -1.66
C LYS A 76 -22.94 -8.33 -2.96
N GLY A 77 -23.30 -9.09 -3.98
CA GLY A 77 -23.68 -8.55 -5.29
C GLY A 77 -22.53 -7.86 -6.04
N ILE A 78 -22.88 -6.96 -6.97
CA ILE A 78 -21.92 -6.18 -7.75
C ILE A 78 -21.47 -4.98 -6.93
N ARG A 79 -20.20 -4.95 -6.56
CA ARG A 79 -19.60 -3.84 -5.80
C ARG A 79 -19.25 -2.67 -6.74
N PRO A 80 -19.60 -1.43 -6.38
CA PRO A 80 -19.09 -0.26 -7.08
C PRO A 80 -17.56 -0.24 -7.06
N PHE A 81 -16.96 0.18 -8.18
CA PHE A 81 -15.52 0.27 -8.33
C PHE A 81 -15.08 1.51 -9.10
N ALA A 82 -13.84 1.91 -8.87
CA ALA A 82 -13.13 2.90 -9.66
C ALA A 82 -11.69 2.44 -9.86
N ILE A 83 -11.18 2.57 -11.08
CA ILE A 83 -9.76 2.40 -11.40
C ILE A 83 -9.16 3.79 -11.48
N VAL A 84 -8.14 4.05 -10.67
CA VAL A 84 -7.51 5.35 -10.51
C VAL A 84 -6.02 5.22 -10.79
N GLU A 85 -5.49 6.10 -11.62
CA GLU A 85 -4.06 6.20 -11.94
C GLU A 85 -3.22 6.36 -10.66
N VAL A 86 -2.05 5.73 -10.62
CA VAL A 86 -1.02 5.98 -9.60
C VAL A 86 0.09 6.79 -10.24
N LYS A 87 0.48 7.89 -9.59
CA LYS A 87 1.57 8.77 -10.05
C LYS A 87 2.91 8.47 -9.40
N GLY A 88 2.87 7.87 -8.22
CA GLY A 88 4.03 7.58 -7.40
C GLY A 88 3.64 6.78 -6.18
N ALA A 89 4.64 6.15 -5.57
CA ALA A 89 4.50 5.47 -4.30
C ALA A 89 5.73 5.72 -3.44
N ASN A 90 5.54 5.82 -2.13
CA ASN A 90 6.63 5.90 -1.15
C ASN A 90 6.28 5.08 0.09
N VAL A 91 7.30 4.66 0.82
CA VAL A 91 7.16 4.00 2.13
C VAL A 91 7.47 5.04 3.21
N GLU A 92 6.63 5.08 4.23
CA GLU A 92 6.77 5.96 5.39
C GLU A 92 6.86 5.11 6.65
N ILE A 93 7.91 5.34 7.43
CA ILE A 93 8.04 4.81 8.79
C ILE A 93 7.18 5.70 9.70
N LEU A 94 6.31 5.07 10.49
CA LEU A 94 5.48 5.76 11.46
C LEU A 94 6.25 5.93 12.77
N THR A 95 6.23 7.16 13.28
CA THR A 95 6.92 7.53 14.51
C THR A 95 5.93 7.89 15.62
N ASP A 96 6.38 7.79 16.87
CA ASP A 96 5.67 8.31 18.03
C ASP A 96 5.71 9.85 18.11
N GLU A 97 5.18 10.42 19.19
CA GLU A 97 5.11 11.87 19.42
C GLU A 97 6.51 12.51 19.56
N ASP A 98 7.51 11.73 19.94
CA ASP A 98 8.90 12.15 20.13
C ASP A 98 9.74 11.94 18.85
N GLY A 99 9.16 11.37 17.80
CA GLY A 99 9.82 11.09 16.53
C GLY A 99 10.60 9.78 16.50
N ASN A 100 10.42 8.90 17.50
CA ASN A 100 11.05 7.58 17.51
C ASN A 100 10.22 6.58 16.71
N GLU A 101 10.89 5.60 16.12
CA GLU A 101 10.26 4.48 15.44
C GLU A 101 9.39 3.66 16.41
N ILE A 102 8.27 3.13 15.92
CA ILE A 102 7.36 2.31 16.73
C ILE A 102 7.60 0.83 16.43
N PRO A 103 8.33 0.09 17.29
CA PRO A 103 8.54 -1.34 17.11
C PRO A 103 7.29 -2.14 17.48
N TYR A 104 7.10 -3.29 16.83
CA TYR A 104 6.12 -4.30 17.19
C TYR A 104 6.61 -5.69 16.83
N GLU A 105 6.19 -6.70 17.58
CA GLU A 105 6.58 -8.09 17.36
C GLU A 105 5.45 -8.87 16.68
N VAL A 106 5.80 -9.68 15.68
CA VAL A 106 4.90 -10.68 15.09
C VAL A 106 5.66 -12.00 15.00
N ASP A 107 5.13 -13.03 15.65
CA ASP A 107 5.70 -14.39 15.66
C ASP A 107 7.19 -14.45 16.06
N GLY A 108 7.61 -13.60 17.01
CA GLY A 108 9.00 -13.53 17.50
C GLY A 108 9.96 -12.71 16.64
N VAL A 109 9.45 -12.05 15.59
CA VAL A 109 10.23 -11.15 14.72
C VAL A 109 9.82 -9.70 14.99
N GLU A 110 10.81 -8.83 15.23
CA GLU A 110 10.60 -7.40 15.43
C GLU A 110 10.46 -6.68 14.09
N TYR A 111 9.45 -5.82 13.99
CA TYR A 111 9.16 -4.98 12.84
C TYR A 111 8.98 -3.53 13.30
N VAL A 112 9.18 -2.59 12.39
CA VAL A 112 8.84 -1.18 12.61
C VAL A 112 7.52 -0.87 11.91
N LEU A 113 6.65 -0.11 12.57
CA LEU A 113 5.37 0.29 12.00
C LEU A 113 5.60 1.20 10.79
N ALA A 114 5.06 0.80 9.63
CA ALA A 114 5.23 1.55 8.38
C ALA A 114 3.95 1.48 7.52
N GLN A 115 3.84 2.42 6.59
CA GLN A 115 2.78 2.47 5.59
C GLN A 115 3.35 2.74 4.20
N VAL A 116 2.68 2.23 3.17
CA VAL A 116 2.86 2.70 1.79
C VAL A 116 1.86 3.81 1.51
N VAL A 117 2.32 4.85 0.82
CA VAL A 117 1.52 5.96 0.34
C VAL A 117 1.52 5.93 -1.17
N TYR A 118 0.33 5.95 -1.78
CA TYR A 118 0.16 6.04 -3.22
C TYR A 118 -0.41 7.41 -3.58
N ASP A 119 0.28 8.12 -4.46
CA ASP A 119 -0.22 9.36 -5.05
C ASP A 119 -1.21 9.05 -6.17
N LEU A 120 -2.46 9.52 -6.00
CA LEU A 120 -3.56 9.23 -6.91
C LEU A 120 -3.65 10.27 -8.03
N GLY A 121 -3.94 9.77 -9.23
CA GLY A 121 -4.21 10.56 -10.42
C GLY A 121 -5.65 10.54 -10.85
N LYS A 122 -5.86 10.59 -12.16
CA LYS A 122 -7.21 10.67 -12.72
C LYS A 122 -7.95 9.34 -12.57
N VAL A 123 -9.26 9.40 -12.51
CA VAL A 123 -10.13 8.23 -12.63
C VAL A 123 -10.07 7.75 -14.09
N LEU A 124 -9.62 6.51 -14.29
CA LEU A 124 -9.48 5.86 -15.59
C LEU A 124 -10.78 5.14 -16.00
N GLU A 125 -11.43 4.51 -15.03
CA GLU A 125 -12.67 3.76 -15.21
C GLU A 125 -13.48 3.80 -13.92
N LYS A 126 -14.81 3.75 -14.01
CA LYS A 126 -15.68 3.52 -12.86
C LYS A 126 -16.91 2.73 -13.26
N SER A 127 -17.45 1.97 -12.32
CA SER A 127 -18.74 1.30 -12.50
C SER A 127 -19.88 2.32 -12.54
N ASN A 128 -20.87 2.09 -13.40
CA ASN A 128 -22.09 2.91 -13.52
C ASN A 128 -23.20 2.53 -12.51
N VAL A 129 -22.85 1.84 -11.41
CA VAL A 129 -23.86 1.29 -10.46
C VAL A 129 -24.67 2.39 -9.81
#